data_AF-D5WUU2-F1
#
_entry.id   AF-D5WUU2-F1
#
_cell.length_a   1.000
_cell.length_b   1.000
_cell.length_c   1.000
_cell.angle_alpha   90.00
_cell.angle_beta   90.00
_cell.angle_gamma   90.00
#
_symmetry.space_group_name_H-M   'P 1'
#
loop_
_entity.id
_entity.type
_entity.pdbx_description
1 polymer ?
#
loop_
_entity_poly.entity_id
_entity_poly.type
_entity_poly.pdbx_seq_one_letter_code
_entity_poly.pdbx_strand_id
1 'polypeptide(L)'
;MELFLEPKNMDPPLIIVGTSPIALALEEWAPRFALAPLRISLEEAAPGGVADEPPTRLRNQLDLHTGTAAYGVVATMGVYDVDGLLALSALPLRYLGLVTSPKRWTAMRTDLAAAGASSEFIDFVTAPAGFDIGALGPQEIALSILAQIVERRRRHAQVRWRGQSAERHPEPDEAAHSRELAAPRQVIDPVCGMTVDLEKSPHRLVLDGTTYGFCCAGCRDRFARDPETYLSHA
;
A
#
# COMPACT_ATOMS: atom_id res chain seq x y z
N MET A 1 -22.66 -36.17 -1.32
CA MET A 1 -21.38 -35.95 -2.01
C MET A 1 -20.83 -34.65 -1.48
N GLU A 2 -19.85 -34.72 -0.58
CA GLU A 2 -19.16 -33.53 -0.07
C GLU A 2 -17.98 -33.25 -1.00
N LEU A 3 -18.03 -32.10 -1.69
CA LEU A 3 -16.95 -31.65 -2.55
C LEU A 3 -15.93 -30.89 -1.68
N PHE A 4 -14.79 -31.50 -1.42
CA PHE A 4 -13.65 -30.82 -0.81
C PHE A 4 -12.87 -30.09 -1.91
N LEU A 5 -13.07 -28.77 -1.98
CA LEU A 5 -12.22 -27.87 -2.76
C LEU A 5 -11.11 -27.37 -1.85
N GLU A 6 -9.86 -27.71 -2.16
CA GLU A 6 -8.68 -27.14 -1.51
C GLU A 6 -8.15 -25.98 -2.38
N PRO A 7 -8.37 -24.71 -2.00
CA PRO A 7 -7.91 -23.59 -2.79
C PRO A 7 -6.38 -23.52 -2.73
N LYS A 8 -5.72 -23.68 -3.88
CA LYS A 8 -4.28 -23.43 -4.00
C LYS A 8 -4.03 -21.92 -3.97
N ASN A 9 -3.85 -21.38 -2.77
CA ASN A 9 -3.46 -19.98 -2.61
C ASN A 9 -1.97 -19.83 -2.93
N MET A 10 -1.62 -18.79 -3.68
CA MET A 10 -0.23 -18.37 -3.84
C MET A 10 0.32 -17.88 -2.48
N ASP A 11 1.56 -18.24 -2.17
CA ASP A 11 2.22 -17.77 -0.96
C ASP A 11 2.34 -16.24 -1.00
N PRO A 12 1.86 -15.52 0.04
CA PRO A 12 1.94 -14.07 0.02
C PRO A 12 3.40 -13.60 0.10
N PRO A 13 3.74 -12.50 -0.58
CA PRO A 13 5.10 -11.98 -0.58
C PRO A 13 5.49 -11.43 0.79
N LEU A 14 6.72 -11.71 1.20
CA LEU A 14 7.41 -11.08 2.32
C LEU A 14 8.57 -10.23 1.77
N ILE A 15 8.38 -8.92 1.77
CA ILE A 15 9.39 -7.97 1.32
C ILE A 15 10.31 -7.64 2.48
N ILE A 16 11.61 -7.82 2.28
CA ILE A 16 12.64 -7.63 3.31
C ILE A 16 13.62 -6.57 2.82
N VAL A 17 13.67 -5.43 3.50
CA VAL A 17 14.57 -4.33 3.14
C VAL A 17 15.80 -4.37 4.04
N GLY A 18 16.98 -4.59 3.44
CA GLY A 18 18.27 -4.61 4.11
C GLY A 18 19.05 -5.91 3.96
N THR A 19 20.30 -5.87 4.41
CA THR A 19 21.30 -6.96 4.30
C THR A 19 21.78 -7.45 5.67
N SER A 20 21.12 -7.06 6.76
CA SER A 20 21.49 -7.47 8.11
C SER A 20 21.41 -8.99 8.29
N PRO A 21 22.10 -9.58 9.28
CA PRO A 21 21.94 -11.00 9.62
C PRO A 21 20.49 -11.40 9.91
N ILE A 22 19.67 -10.47 10.42
CA ILE A 22 18.23 -10.68 10.64
C ILE A 22 17.48 -10.77 9.30
N ALA A 23 17.79 -9.89 8.34
CA ALA A 23 17.23 -9.93 7.00
C ALA A 23 17.55 -11.26 6.28
N LEU A 24 18.79 -11.73 6.39
CA LEU A 24 19.23 -13.01 5.83
C LEU A 24 18.49 -14.20 6.48
N ALA A 25 18.36 -14.21 7.80
CA ALA A 25 17.61 -15.24 8.52
C ALA A 25 16.12 -15.26 8.14
N LEU A 26 15.50 -14.08 7.96
CA LEU A 26 14.12 -13.96 7.49
C LEU A 26 13.94 -14.52 6.09
N GLU A 27 14.82 -14.17 5.15
CA GLU A 27 14.81 -14.69 3.77
C GLU A 27 14.93 -16.22 3.77
N GLU A 28 15.86 -16.76 4.56
CA GLU A 28 16.07 -18.21 4.65
C GLU A 28 14.83 -18.94 5.19
N TRP A 29 14.17 -18.40 6.23
CA TRP A 29 13.14 -19.13 6.97
C TRP A 29 11.71 -18.93 6.46
N ALA A 30 11.43 -17.80 5.81
CA ALA A 30 10.09 -17.44 5.34
C ALA A 30 9.38 -18.55 4.52
N PRO A 31 10.03 -19.27 3.58
CA PRO A 31 9.38 -20.34 2.81
C PRO A 31 8.79 -21.47 3.66
N ARG A 32 9.38 -21.75 4.84
CA ARG A 32 8.87 -22.77 5.78
C ARG A 32 7.50 -22.40 6.38
N PHE A 33 7.10 -21.13 6.25
CA PHE A 33 5.83 -20.61 6.72
C PHE A 33 4.87 -20.25 5.59
N ALA A 34 5.10 -20.71 4.35
CA ALA A 34 4.30 -20.36 3.18
C ALA A 34 4.28 -18.84 2.95
N LEU A 35 5.47 -18.25 2.86
CA LEU A 35 5.74 -16.85 2.51
C LEU A 35 6.79 -16.85 1.40
N ALA A 36 6.60 -16.02 0.40
CA ALA A 36 7.56 -15.86 -0.69
C ALA A 36 8.50 -14.67 -0.38
N PRO A 37 9.75 -14.89 0.08
CA PRO A 37 10.64 -13.80 0.43
C PRO A 37 11.15 -13.07 -0.83
N LEU A 38 11.18 -11.74 -0.75
CA LEU A 38 11.86 -10.85 -1.69
C LEU A 38 12.73 -9.91 -0.87
N ARG A 39 14.03 -10.19 -0.80
CA ARG A 39 14.99 -9.32 -0.12
C ARG A 39 15.55 -8.28 -1.08
N ILE A 40 15.64 -7.04 -0.61
CA ILE A 40 16.12 -5.90 -1.38
C ILE A 40 17.26 -5.22 -0.61
N SER A 41 18.36 -4.96 -1.31
CA SER A 41 19.52 -4.22 -0.80
C SER A 41 19.67 -2.91 -1.57
N LEU A 42 19.73 -1.79 -0.84
CA LEU A 42 19.98 -0.47 -1.43
C LEU A 42 21.45 -0.27 -1.80
N GLU A 43 22.37 -0.98 -1.14
CA GLU A 43 23.81 -0.92 -1.42
C GLU A 43 24.17 -1.67 -2.71
N GLU A 44 23.43 -2.74 -3.03
CA GLU A 44 23.67 -3.59 -4.20
C GLU A 44 22.95 -3.08 -5.47
N ALA A 45 22.13 -2.04 -5.37
CA ALA A 45 21.35 -1.48 -6.48
C ALA A 45 22.18 -0.82 -7.61
N ALA A 46 23.51 -0.89 -7.52
CA ALA A 46 24.53 -0.69 -8.55
C ALA A 46 24.61 0.65 -9.33
N PRO A 47 25.81 0.95 -9.89
CA PRO A 47 26.19 2.27 -10.38
C PRO A 47 25.75 2.50 -11.83
N GLY A 48 25.03 3.60 -12.07
CA GLY A 48 24.85 4.15 -13.41
C GLY A 48 23.43 4.54 -13.76
N GLY A 49 23.18 5.84 -13.80
CA GLY A 49 22.05 6.43 -14.53
C GLY A 49 20.95 7.00 -13.64
N VAL A 50 21.02 8.32 -13.44
CA VAL A 50 20.10 9.19 -12.67
C VAL A 50 20.14 8.99 -11.16
N ALA A 51 20.34 10.09 -10.42
CA ALA A 51 20.40 10.13 -8.97
C ALA A 51 19.00 10.03 -8.36
N ASP A 52 18.31 8.90 -8.57
CA ASP A 52 17.03 8.67 -7.92
C ASP A 52 17.24 8.62 -6.40
N GLU A 53 16.32 9.21 -5.64
CA GLU A 53 16.33 9.11 -4.18
C GLU A 53 16.17 7.65 -3.73
N PRO A 54 16.75 7.23 -2.59
CA PRO A 54 16.70 5.85 -2.11
C PRO A 54 15.29 5.23 -2.08
N PRO A 55 14.22 5.95 -1.67
CA PRO A 55 12.86 5.40 -1.71
C PRO A 55 12.38 5.07 -3.12
N THR A 56 12.73 5.89 -4.10
CA THR A 56 12.38 5.69 -5.52
C THR A 56 13.09 4.45 -6.07
N ARG A 57 14.39 4.30 -5.79
CA ARG A 57 15.14 3.10 -6.20
C ARG A 57 14.58 1.83 -5.59
N LEU A 58 14.18 1.88 -4.32
CA LEU A 58 13.56 0.75 -3.66
C LEU A 58 12.21 0.40 -4.28
N ARG A 59 11.38 1.42 -4.58
CA ARG A 59 10.07 1.25 -5.24
C ARG A 59 10.19 0.61 -6.62
N ASN A 60 11.16 1.02 -7.43
CA ASN A 60 11.39 0.42 -8.75
C ASN A 60 11.75 -1.07 -8.67
N GLN A 61 12.34 -1.53 -7.55
CA GLN A 61 12.61 -2.95 -7.31
C GLN A 61 11.38 -3.73 -6.81
N LEU A 62 10.28 -3.03 -6.48
CA LEU A 62 9.06 -3.60 -5.92
C LEU A 62 7.95 -3.86 -6.96
N ASP A 63 8.21 -3.62 -8.25
CA ASP A 63 7.25 -3.60 -9.37
C ASP A 63 6.46 -4.91 -9.64
N LEU A 64 6.56 -5.95 -8.80
CA LEU A 64 6.15 -7.31 -9.16
C LEU A 64 4.90 -7.90 -8.46
N HIS A 65 4.21 -7.21 -7.56
CA HIS A 65 3.17 -7.88 -6.72
C HIS A 65 1.89 -7.06 -6.46
N THR A 66 1.39 -6.34 -7.45
CA THR A 66 0.24 -5.42 -7.34
C THR A 66 -1.14 -6.08 -7.12
N GLY A 67 -1.23 -7.42 -7.09
CA GLY A 67 -2.50 -8.13 -6.88
C GLY A 67 -2.79 -8.60 -5.45
N THR A 68 -1.79 -8.65 -4.56
CA THR A 68 -1.94 -9.29 -3.24
C THR A 68 -1.23 -8.51 -2.15
N ALA A 69 -1.95 -8.18 -1.06
CA ALA A 69 -1.36 -7.47 0.07
C ALA A 69 -0.19 -8.26 0.68
N ALA A 70 0.98 -7.62 0.76
CA ALA A 70 2.26 -8.20 1.16
C ALA A 70 2.51 -8.08 2.67
N TYR A 71 3.58 -8.70 3.14
CA TYR A 71 4.18 -8.47 4.45
C TYR A 71 5.51 -7.72 4.24
N GLY A 72 5.79 -6.70 5.04
CA GLY A 72 7.03 -5.92 4.95
C GLY A 72 7.87 -6.01 6.22
N VAL A 73 9.19 -6.12 6.08
CA VAL A 73 10.15 -5.99 7.18
C VAL A 73 11.31 -5.09 6.74
N VAL A 74 11.59 -4.05 7.54
CA VAL A 74 12.76 -3.19 7.38
C VAL A 74 13.79 -3.59 8.42
N ALA A 75 14.96 -4.06 7.97
CA ALA A 75 16.05 -4.56 8.80
C ALA A 75 17.40 -4.07 8.29
N THR A 76 17.56 -2.75 8.25
CA THR A 76 18.72 -2.07 7.61
C THR A 76 19.85 -1.73 8.59
N MET A 77 19.73 -2.12 9.87
CA MET A 77 20.59 -1.68 10.97
C MET A 77 20.67 -0.16 11.10
N GLY A 78 19.66 0.56 10.58
CA GLY A 78 19.55 1.99 10.74
C GLY A 78 20.07 2.88 9.64
N VAL A 79 20.58 2.30 8.56
CA VAL A 79 21.14 3.10 7.46
C VAL A 79 20.02 3.67 6.58
N TYR A 80 18.97 2.87 6.34
CA TYR A 80 17.89 3.18 5.41
C TYR A 80 16.51 2.86 6.00
N ASP A 81 16.35 3.01 7.33
CA ASP A 81 15.10 2.63 8.01
C ASP A 81 13.92 3.52 7.55
N VAL A 82 14.12 4.84 7.51
CA VAL A 82 13.10 5.80 7.04
C VAL A 82 12.80 5.57 5.56
N ASP A 83 13.85 5.48 4.72
CA ASP A 83 13.70 5.27 3.28
C ASP A 83 12.97 3.94 2.97
N GLY A 84 13.32 2.88 3.69
CA GLY A 84 12.69 1.57 3.58
C GLY A 84 11.22 1.61 3.93
N LEU A 85 10.85 2.30 5.01
CA LEU A 85 9.44 2.47 5.40
C LEU A 85 8.67 3.30 4.36
N LEU A 86 9.21 4.43 3.91
CA LEU A 86 8.56 5.28 2.91
C LEU A 86 8.40 4.59 1.56
N ALA A 87 9.36 3.79 1.14
CA ALA A 87 9.24 3.01 -0.08
C ALA A 87 8.11 1.97 0.02
N LEU A 88 8.03 1.25 1.13
CA LEU A 88 6.97 0.27 1.38
C LEU A 88 5.60 0.89 1.61
N SER A 89 5.53 2.19 1.97
CA SER A 89 4.25 2.88 2.18
C SER A 89 3.39 2.93 0.92
N ALA A 90 3.94 2.80 -0.27
CA ALA A 90 3.16 2.76 -1.51
C ALA A 90 2.41 1.43 -1.73
N LEU A 91 2.79 0.36 -1.01
CA LEU A 91 2.25 -0.97 -1.24
C LEU A 91 1.06 -1.29 -0.34
N PRO A 92 0.13 -2.15 -0.78
CA PRO A 92 -0.84 -2.74 0.13
C PRO A 92 -0.16 -3.75 1.05
N LEU A 93 -0.21 -3.53 2.37
CA LEU A 93 0.48 -4.36 3.37
C LEU A 93 -0.49 -4.91 4.42
N ARG A 94 -0.26 -6.16 4.84
CA ARG A 94 -0.92 -6.81 5.99
C ARG A 94 -0.11 -6.66 7.28
N TYR A 95 1.15 -6.29 7.15
CA TYR A 95 2.09 -6.10 8.24
C TYR A 95 3.26 -5.27 7.73
N LEU A 96 3.76 -4.36 8.57
CA LEU A 96 5.05 -3.70 8.37
C LEU A 96 5.80 -3.68 9.69
N GLY A 97 6.90 -4.41 9.76
CA GLY A 97 7.79 -4.47 10.91
C GLY A 97 9.06 -3.67 10.66
N LEU A 98 9.52 -2.94 11.67
CA LEU A 98 10.84 -2.33 11.68
C LEU A 98 11.70 -2.94 12.79
N VAL A 99 12.85 -3.49 12.40
CA VAL A 99 13.87 -3.99 13.34
C VAL A 99 14.62 -2.80 13.93
N THR A 100 14.23 -2.40 15.14
CA THR A 100 14.79 -1.25 15.84
C THR A 100 14.58 -1.37 17.35
N SER A 101 15.15 -0.46 18.14
CA SER A 101 14.87 -0.37 19.57
C SER A 101 13.68 0.57 19.85
N PRO A 102 12.95 0.42 20.98
CA PRO A 102 11.86 1.32 21.33
C PRO A 102 12.29 2.79 21.38
N LYS A 103 13.49 3.05 21.92
CA LYS A 103 14.08 4.39 21.98
C LYS A 103 14.28 5.00 20.59
N ARG A 104 14.81 4.20 19.65
CA ARG A 104 15.07 4.66 18.29
C ARG A 104 13.78 4.86 17.51
N TRP A 105 12.78 4.01 17.72
CA TRP A 105 11.46 4.20 17.12
C TRP A 105 10.82 5.53 17.52
N THR A 106 10.86 5.90 18.79
CA THR A 106 10.31 7.18 19.27
C THR A 106 10.88 8.38 18.52
N ALA A 107 12.19 8.40 18.26
CA ALA A 107 12.83 9.47 17.47
C ALA A 107 12.37 9.43 16.00
N MET A 108 12.32 8.24 15.41
CA MET A 108 12.06 8.05 13.98
C MET A 108 10.61 8.34 13.57
N ARG A 109 9.64 8.30 14.50
CA ARG A 109 8.28 8.78 14.23
C ARG A 109 8.26 10.24 13.79
N THR A 110 9.13 11.07 14.37
CA THR A 110 9.27 12.48 13.99
C THR A 110 9.85 12.62 12.59
N ASP A 111 10.89 11.86 12.27
CA ASP A 111 11.54 11.89 10.96
C ASP A 111 10.58 11.44 9.85
N LEU A 112 9.80 10.38 10.10
CA LEU A 112 8.76 9.91 9.17
C LEU A 112 7.68 10.98 8.92
N ALA A 113 7.21 11.64 9.98
CA ALA A 113 6.22 12.70 9.85
C ALA A 113 6.77 13.90 9.06
N ALA A 114 8.02 14.30 9.32
CA ALA A 114 8.70 15.36 8.57
C ALA A 114 8.89 15.00 7.09
N ALA A 115 9.07 13.71 6.78
CA ALA A 115 9.14 13.18 5.42
C ALA A 115 7.76 12.94 4.76
N GLY A 116 6.67 13.38 5.40
CA GLY A 116 5.32 13.35 4.83
C GLY A 116 4.52 12.06 5.08
N ALA A 117 5.01 11.16 5.94
CA ALA A 117 4.24 9.98 6.32
C ALA A 117 3.03 10.37 7.18
N SER A 118 1.84 9.90 6.80
CA SER A 118 0.62 10.06 7.61
C SER A 118 0.75 9.36 8.97
N SER A 119 0.09 9.91 10.00
CA SER A 119 -0.01 9.26 11.33
C SER A 119 -0.57 7.84 11.25
N GLU A 120 -1.56 7.59 10.39
CA GLU A 120 -2.12 6.25 10.16
C GLU A 120 -1.06 5.24 9.72
N PHE A 121 -0.19 5.62 8.79
CA PHE A 121 0.93 4.79 8.35
C PHE A 121 1.90 4.54 9.50
N ILE A 122 2.27 5.59 10.25
CA ILE A 122 3.19 5.48 11.37
C ILE A 122 2.63 4.53 12.44
N ASP A 123 1.33 4.60 12.73
CA ASP A 123 0.65 3.74 13.70
C ASP A 123 0.47 2.30 13.20
N PHE A 124 0.49 2.10 11.88
CA PHE A 124 0.49 0.76 11.28
C PHE A 124 1.85 0.05 11.43
N VAL A 125 2.97 0.78 11.53
CA VAL A 125 4.30 0.19 11.69
C VAL A 125 4.45 -0.45 13.07
N THR A 126 4.87 -1.71 13.09
CA THR A 126 5.27 -2.42 14.32
C THR A 126 6.77 -2.24 14.55
N ALA A 127 7.13 -1.49 15.59
CA ALA A 127 8.50 -1.17 15.93
C ALA A 127 8.68 -1.12 17.47
N PRO A 128 9.45 -2.04 18.08
CA PRO A 128 10.24 -3.11 17.45
C PRO A 128 9.41 -4.18 16.74
N ALA A 129 9.93 -4.73 15.65
CA ALA A 129 9.35 -5.89 14.97
C ALA A 129 9.48 -7.17 15.81
N GLY A 130 8.45 -8.02 15.74
CA GLY A 130 8.41 -9.32 16.42
C GLY A 130 7.80 -9.28 17.81
N PHE A 131 7.55 -10.47 18.36
CA PHE A 131 7.14 -10.61 19.76
C PHE A 131 8.35 -10.50 20.71
N ASP A 132 8.10 -9.99 21.91
CA ASP A 132 9.11 -10.04 22.97
C ASP A 132 9.18 -11.46 23.53
N ILE A 133 10.18 -12.20 23.04
CA ILE A 133 10.53 -13.55 23.50
C ILE A 133 11.89 -13.57 24.21
N GLY A 134 12.45 -12.40 24.54
CA GLY A 134 13.83 -12.29 25.04
C GLY A 134 14.91 -12.63 24.00
N ALA A 135 14.63 -12.42 22.72
CA ALA A 135 15.55 -12.73 21.62
C ALA A 135 16.85 -11.91 21.68
N LEU A 136 17.98 -12.58 21.47
CA LEU A 136 19.31 -11.96 21.42
C LEU A 136 19.95 -12.10 20.02
N GLY A 137 19.80 -13.28 19.41
CA GLY A 137 20.43 -13.61 18.14
C GLY A 137 19.58 -13.28 16.91
N PRO A 138 20.19 -13.16 15.71
CA PRO A 138 19.46 -12.91 14.47
C PRO A 138 18.34 -13.91 14.19
N GLN A 139 18.59 -15.19 14.44
CA GLN A 139 17.64 -16.29 14.24
C GLN A 139 16.46 -16.22 15.21
N GLU A 140 16.70 -15.87 16.47
CA GLU A 140 15.65 -15.70 17.48
C GLU A 140 14.77 -14.48 17.17
N ILE A 141 15.38 -13.39 16.71
CA ILE A 141 14.65 -12.20 16.27
C ILE A 141 13.83 -12.51 15.01
N ALA A 142 14.41 -13.21 14.03
CA ALA A 142 13.67 -13.64 12.83
C ALA A 142 12.50 -14.55 13.19
N LEU A 143 12.66 -15.48 14.14
CA LEU A 143 11.58 -16.31 14.67
C LEU A 143 10.45 -15.46 15.24
N SER A 144 10.76 -14.46 16.06
CA SER A 144 9.75 -13.62 16.71
C SER A 144 8.97 -12.78 15.72
N ILE A 145 9.63 -12.29 14.65
CA ILE A 145 9.02 -11.56 13.54
C ILE A 145 8.11 -12.48 12.72
N LEU A 146 8.59 -13.66 12.33
CA LEU A 146 7.80 -14.64 11.59
C LEU A 146 6.58 -15.11 12.38
N ALA A 147 6.72 -15.33 13.69
CA ALA A 147 5.61 -15.62 14.59
C ALA A 147 4.55 -14.51 14.57
N GLN A 148 4.98 -13.24 14.61
CA GLN A 148 4.07 -12.09 14.51
C GLN A 148 3.37 -12.01 13.14
N ILE A 149 4.08 -12.26 12.04
CA ILE A 149 3.50 -12.33 10.70
C ILE A 149 2.44 -13.45 10.60
N VAL A 150 2.75 -14.65 11.13
CA VAL A 150 1.82 -15.78 11.14
C VAL A 150 0.59 -15.46 11.99
N GLU A 151 0.77 -14.82 13.15
CA GLU A 151 -0.34 -14.36 14.00
C GLU A 151 -1.27 -13.41 13.23
N ARG A 152 -0.74 -12.37 12.59
CA ARG A 152 -1.53 -11.43 11.77
C ARG A 152 -2.26 -12.11 10.62
N ARG A 153 -1.59 -13.08 9.97
CA ARG A 153 -2.17 -13.89 8.88
C ARG A 153 -3.36 -14.72 9.36
N ARG A 154 -3.26 -15.35 10.53
CA ARG A 154 -4.27 -16.31 11.03
C ARG A 154 -5.45 -15.64 11.71
N ARG A 155 -5.23 -14.51 12.38
CA ARG A 155 -6.30 -13.80 13.08
C ARG A 155 -7.17 -12.92 12.19
N HIS A 156 -6.97 -12.96 10.86
CA HIS A 156 -7.67 -12.12 9.89
C HIS A 156 -7.77 -10.67 10.37
N ALA A 157 -6.70 -10.14 10.98
CA ALA A 157 -6.68 -8.77 11.45
C ALA A 157 -7.09 -7.90 10.26
N GLN A 158 -8.25 -7.24 10.37
CA GLN A 158 -8.79 -6.39 9.32
C GLN A 158 -7.88 -5.19 9.03
N VAL A 159 -6.89 -4.95 9.91
CA VAL A 159 -5.84 -3.96 9.78
C VAL A 159 -4.97 -4.30 8.58
N ARG A 160 -5.21 -3.59 7.48
CA ARG A 160 -4.40 -3.60 6.28
C ARG A 160 -4.08 -2.17 5.90
N TRP A 161 -2.83 -1.92 5.59
CA TRP A 161 -2.43 -0.70 4.93
C TRP A 161 -2.76 -0.82 3.44
N ARG A 162 -3.42 0.19 2.86
CA ARG A 162 -3.87 0.15 1.46
C ARG A 162 -2.84 0.68 0.46
N GLY A 163 -1.77 1.30 0.93
CA GLY A 163 -0.85 2.08 0.11
C GLY A 163 -1.16 3.57 0.19
N GLN A 164 -0.12 4.39 0.37
CA GLN A 164 -0.13 5.83 0.11
C GLN A 164 0.02 6.03 -1.39
N SER A 165 -1.01 6.57 -2.05
CA SER A 165 -0.85 7.12 -3.40
C SER A 165 0.18 8.25 -3.33
N ALA A 166 1.07 8.35 -4.31
CA ALA A 166 2.21 9.29 -4.33
C ALA A 166 1.84 10.79 -4.36
N GLU A 167 0.58 11.17 -4.12
CA GLU A 167 0.13 12.56 -4.11
C GLU A 167 -0.84 12.79 -2.95
N ARG A 168 -0.33 13.38 -1.88
CA ARG A 168 -1.13 14.22 -0.97
C ARG A 168 -0.29 15.44 -0.63
N HIS A 169 -0.37 16.46 -1.48
CA HIS A 169 -0.11 17.82 -1.00
C HIS A 169 -1.04 18.09 0.19
N PRO A 170 -0.54 18.64 1.31
CA PRO A 170 -1.41 19.01 2.40
C PRO A 170 -2.29 20.17 1.92
N GLU A 171 -3.59 19.94 1.75
CA GLU A 171 -4.53 21.06 1.73
C GLU A 171 -4.49 21.73 3.10
N PRO A 172 -4.46 23.08 3.15
CA PRO A 172 -4.45 23.80 4.39
C PRO A 172 -5.75 23.55 5.17
N ASP A 173 -5.54 23.39 6.47
CA ASP A 173 -6.50 23.27 7.57
C ASP A 173 -7.88 23.90 7.30
N GLU A 174 -8.91 23.06 7.15
CA GLU A 174 -10.28 23.46 7.45
C GLU A 174 -10.88 22.50 8.47
N ALA A 175 -10.89 22.97 9.70
CA ALA A 175 -11.63 22.40 10.81
C ALA A 175 -13.12 22.21 10.46
N ALA A 176 -13.64 21.08 10.92
CA ALA A 176 -15.05 20.80 11.20
C ALA A 176 -16.01 20.78 10.00
N HIS A 177 -16.41 19.57 9.59
CA HIS A 177 -17.84 19.19 9.62
C HIS A 177 -18.02 17.67 9.52
N SER A 178 -18.66 17.11 10.54
CA SER A 178 -19.28 15.79 10.56
C SER A 178 -20.26 15.63 9.39
N ARG A 179 -20.26 14.46 8.71
CA ARG A 179 -21.47 13.75 8.25
C ARG A 179 -21.15 12.46 7.47
N GLU A 180 -21.67 11.36 8.02
CA GLU A 180 -22.47 10.33 7.34
C GLU A 180 -22.15 9.94 5.88
N LEU A 181 -21.75 8.68 5.69
CA LEU A 181 -21.59 8.00 4.41
C LEU A 181 -22.83 8.16 3.50
N ALA A 182 -22.69 8.90 2.41
CA ALA A 182 -23.55 8.79 1.23
C ALA A 182 -22.93 7.78 0.25
N ALA A 183 -23.74 6.84 -0.24
CA ALA A 183 -23.32 5.84 -1.24
C ALA A 183 -23.02 6.49 -2.61
N PRO A 184 -22.07 5.95 -3.41
CA PRO A 184 -21.69 6.53 -4.70
C PRO A 184 -22.85 6.48 -5.70
N ARG A 185 -23.13 7.63 -6.33
CA ARG A 185 -24.24 7.82 -7.27
C ARG A 185 -23.81 7.36 -8.67
N GLN A 186 -23.97 6.07 -8.96
CA GLN A 186 -23.70 5.51 -10.29
C GLN A 186 -24.76 5.98 -11.31
N VAL A 187 -24.33 6.43 -12.49
CA VAL A 187 -25.20 6.82 -13.63
C VAL A 187 -24.71 6.18 -14.92
N ILE A 188 -25.51 6.21 -15.97
CA ILE A 188 -25.18 5.64 -17.28
C ILE A 188 -24.72 6.76 -18.21
N ASP A 189 -23.60 6.56 -18.91
CA ASP A 189 -23.15 7.43 -19.99
C ASP A 189 -24.12 7.34 -21.18
N PRO A 190 -24.82 8.43 -21.55
CA PRO A 190 -25.83 8.41 -22.61
C PRO A 190 -25.25 8.20 -24.03
N VAL A 191 -23.93 8.29 -24.20
CA VAL A 191 -23.26 8.12 -25.50
C VAL A 191 -22.87 6.66 -25.77
N CYS A 192 -22.51 5.90 -24.73
CA CYS A 192 -21.99 4.53 -24.90
C CYS A 192 -22.65 3.47 -24.00
N GLY A 193 -23.49 3.87 -23.06
CA GLY A 193 -24.18 2.96 -22.14
C GLY A 193 -23.32 2.47 -20.96
N MET A 194 -22.11 2.98 -20.77
CA MET A 194 -21.22 2.56 -19.69
C MET A 194 -21.64 3.17 -18.35
N THR A 195 -21.66 2.37 -17.28
CA THR A 195 -21.91 2.86 -15.92
C THR A 195 -20.71 3.65 -15.38
N VAL A 196 -20.95 4.85 -14.90
CA VAL A 196 -19.94 5.77 -14.38
C VAL A 196 -20.32 6.29 -13.00
N ASP A 197 -19.32 6.46 -12.15
CA ASP A 197 -19.48 7.06 -10.84
C ASP A 197 -19.50 8.60 -10.99
N LEU A 198 -20.65 9.22 -10.70
CA LEU A 198 -20.81 10.68 -10.79
C LEU A 198 -19.92 11.43 -9.82
N GLU A 199 -19.31 10.83 -8.81
CA GLU A 199 -18.42 11.53 -7.89
C GLU A 199 -16.95 11.38 -8.25
N LYS A 200 -16.58 10.33 -9.01
CA LYS A 200 -15.20 10.05 -9.41
C LYS A 200 -14.87 10.38 -10.86
N SER A 201 -15.85 10.42 -11.76
CA SER A 201 -15.56 10.72 -13.17
C SER A 201 -15.21 12.22 -13.33
N PRO A 202 -14.06 12.59 -13.91
CA PRO A 202 -13.76 13.98 -14.27
C PRO A 202 -14.53 14.44 -15.52
N HIS A 203 -15.23 13.53 -16.20
CA HIS A 203 -15.95 13.81 -17.43
C HIS A 203 -17.45 13.94 -17.10
N ARG A 204 -17.87 15.16 -16.77
CA ARG A 204 -19.27 15.51 -16.49
C ARG A 204 -19.69 16.72 -17.31
N LEU A 205 -20.99 16.84 -17.55
CA LEU A 205 -21.59 17.99 -18.19
C LEU A 205 -22.97 18.25 -17.58
N VAL A 206 -23.27 19.52 -17.28
CA VAL A 206 -24.58 19.94 -16.78
C VAL A 206 -25.37 20.52 -17.95
N LEU A 207 -26.56 19.98 -18.20
CA LEU A 207 -27.51 20.45 -19.21
C LEU A 207 -28.90 20.52 -18.58
N ASP A 208 -29.57 21.66 -18.68
CA ASP A 208 -30.92 21.91 -18.12
C ASP A 208 -31.06 21.52 -16.63
N GLY A 209 -30.00 21.79 -15.85
CA GLY A 209 -29.95 21.47 -14.42
C GLY A 209 -29.69 19.99 -14.10
N THR A 210 -29.53 19.13 -15.11
CA THR A 210 -29.21 17.71 -14.94
C THR A 210 -27.71 17.47 -15.16
N THR A 211 -27.05 16.78 -14.22
CA THR A 211 -25.64 16.40 -14.36
C THR A 211 -25.52 15.04 -15.04
N TYR A 212 -24.90 15.00 -16.21
CA TYR A 212 -24.56 13.78 -16.94
C TYR A 212 -23.11 13.40 -16.68
N GLY A 213 -22.86 12.09 -16.49
CA GLY A 213 -21.52 11.53 -16.35
C GLY A 213 -21.11 10.77 -17.61
N PHE A 214 -19.82 10.81 -17.95
CA PHE A 214 -19.26 10.18 -19.13
C PHE A 214 -18.07 9.29 -18.80
N CYS A 215 -17.86 8.23 -19.58
CA CYS A 215 -16.77 7.28 -19.38
C CYS A 215 -15.41 7.84 -19.82
N CYS A 216 -15.40 8.82 -20.73
CA CYS A 216 -14.20 9.48 -21.22
C CYS A 216 -14.52 10.89 -21.76
N ALA A 217 -13.48 11.70 -21.96
CA ALA A 217 -13.58 13.02 -22.58
C ALA A 217 -14.28 12.97 -23.95
N GLY A 218 -14.02 11.92 -24.74
CA GLY A 218 -14.62 11.75 -26.06
C GLY A 218 -16.15 11.51 -26.04
N CYS A 219 -16.69 10.85 -25.00
CA CYS A 219 -18.15 10.75 -24.82
C CYS A 219 -18.74 12.09 -24.41
N ARG A 220 -18.11 12.78 -23.46
CA ARG A 220 -18.55 14.14 -23.05
C ARG A 220 -18.58 15.12 -24.22
N ASP A 221 -17.52 15.14 -25.03
CA ASP A 221 -17.40 16.09 -26.14
C ASP A 221 -18.38 15.76 -27.29
N ARG A 222 -18.69 14.48 -27.50
CA ARG A 222 -19.76 14.06 -28.44
C ARG A 222 -21.13 14.49 -27.94
N PHE A 223 -21.42 14.28 -26.66
CA PHE A 223 -22.66 14.73 -26.04
C PHE A 223 -22.79 16.26 -26.08
N ALA A 224 -21.73 17.00 -25.79
CA ALA A 224 -21.73 18.47 -25.82
C ALA A 224 -22.01 19.07 -27.20
N ARG A 225 -21.65 18.37 -28.28
CA ARG A 225 -21.85 18.84 -29.66
C ARG A 225 -23.28 18.66 -30.15
N ASP A 226 -23.97 17.62 -29.69
CA ASP A 226 -25.33 17.32 -30.10
C ASP A 226 -26.09 16.53 -29.01
N PRO A 227 -26.51 17.20 -27.91
CA PRO A 227 -27.14 16.52 -26.78
C PRO A 227 -28.51 15.91 -27.13
N GLU A 228 -29.29 16.56 -28.01
CA GLU A 228 -30.65 16.13 -28.36
C GLU A 228 -30.67 14.74 -29.02
N THR A 229 -29.65 14.41 -29.81
CA THR A 229 -29.48 13.09 -30.43
C THR A 229 -29.27 11.96 -29.41
N TYR A 230 -28.61 12.22 -28.29
CA TYR A 230 -28.37 11.19 -27.25
C TYR A 230 -29.49 11.14 -26.20
N LEU A 231 -30.26 12.22 -26.06
CA LEU A 231 -31.39 12.30 -25.12
C LEU A 231 -32.71 11.78 -25.71
N SER A 232 -32.80 11.65 -27.04
CA SER A 232 -33.98 11.12 -27.75
C SER A 232 -34.07 9.59 -27.76
N HIS A 233 -33.07 8.88 -27.23
CA HIS A 233 -32.99 7.41 -27.21
C HIS A 233 -32.83 6.79 -25.81
N ALA A 234 -33.05 7.55 -24.73
CA ALA A 234 -32.98 7.09 -23.34
C ALA A 234 -34.36 6.76 -22.74
#